data_AF-A0A368EW77-F1
#
_entry.id   AF-A0A368EW77-F1
#
_cell.length_a   1.000
_cell.length_b   1.000
_cell.length_c   1.000
_cell.angle_alpha   90.00
_cell.angle_beta   90.00
_cell.angle_gamma   90.00
#
_symmetry.space_group_name_H-M   'P 1'
#
loop_
_entity.id
_entity.type
_entity.pdbx_description
1 polymer ?
#
loop_
_entity_poly.entity_id
_entity_poly.type
_entity_poly.pdbx_seq_one_letter_code
_entity_poly.pdbx_strand_id
1 'polypeptide(L)'
;MLITFSHKTFSNADLVVDRALELRYIGGIYAGNVKPTPFLCLSLKMLQIQPEKDIIIEFIQQEQSKYARALGAMYLRLTFTSVEIYKYLEPLFNDYRKLRYMNKQGRFELVYMDEFIDNLLREERYCDIQLPRLQKRQALEEVGELEPYRSLLDEDLDALSASDSEDEREKKEKRKGKTAVNIKTTESQQRSLERTRKDTG
;
A
#
# COMPACT_ATOMS: atom_id res chain seq x y z
N MET A 1 38.76 -3.61 19.98
CA MET A 1 38.23 -2.40 19.32
C MET A 1 36.70 -2.50 19.26
N LEU A 2 36.12 -2.72 20.44
CA LEU A 2 34.69 -2.92 20.68
C LEU A 2 34.19 -1.67 21.41
N ILE A 3 33.00 -1.21 21.03
CA ILE A 3 32.14 -0.31 21.81
C ILE A 3 32.60 1.15 21.84
N THR A 4 32.12 1.91 20.85
CA THR A 4 31.65 3.29 21.08
C THR A 4 30.17 3.38 20.67
N PHE A 5 29.35 2.44 21.14
CA PHE A 5 27.93 2.71 21.36
C PHE A 5 27.79 2.85 22.86
N SER A 6 27.89 4.09 23.30
CA SER A 6 27.90 4.49 24.70
C SER A 6 26.70 3.90 25.44
N HIS A 7 26.98 2.90 26.28
CA HIS A 7 26.49 2.69 27.65
C HIS A 7 25.18 3.38 28.09
N LYS A 8 24.12 3.36 27.27
CA LYS A 8 22.76 3.64 27.72
C LYS A 8 21.96 2.36 27.58
N THR A 9 22.00 1.59 28.65
CA THR A 9 21.20 0.40 28.91
C THR A 9 19.75 0.67 28.48
N PHE A 10 19.37 0.01 27.39
CA PHE A 10 18.10 0.16 26.71
C PHE A 10 17.12 -0.83 27.36
N SER A 11 16.64 -0.45 28.55
CA SER A 11 15.94 -1.35 29.49
C SER A 11 14.41 -1.30 29.37
N ASN A 12 13.83 -0.28 28.73
CA ASN A 12 12.37 -0.08 28.70
C ASN A 12 11.84 0.02 27.27
N ALA A 13 10.74 -0.68 27.00
CA ALA A 13 10.03 -0.66 25.70
C ALA A 13 9.56 0.76 25.31
N ASP A 14 9.20 1.59 26.27
CA ASP A 14 8.79 2.99 26.05
C ASP A 14 9.89 3.82 25.36
N LEU A 15 11.16 3.55 25.69
CA LEU A 15 12.28 4.23 25.04
C LEU A 15 12.52 3.75 23.60
N VAL A 16 12.00 2.58 23.21
CA VAL A 16 12.06 2.13 21.80
C VAL A 16 11.18 3.03 20.94
N VAL A 17 9.97 3.31 21.41
CA VAL A 17 8.95 4.10 20.70
C VAL A 17 9.47 5.51 20.45
N ASP A 18 9.92 6.19 21.51
CA ASP A 18 10.44 7.55 21.41
C ASP A 18 11.62 7.64 20.43
N ARG A 19 12.52 6.65 20.48
CA ARG A 19 13.68 6.59 19.58
C ARG A 19 13.30 6.26 18.13
N ALA A 20 12.26 5.46 17.92
CA ALA A 20 11.74 5.19 16.59
C ALA A 20 11.10 6.44 15.98
N LEU A 21 10.46 7.29 16.78
CA LEU A 21 9.92 8.58 16.32
C LEU A 21 11.02 9.58 15.95
N GLU A 22 12.18 9.52 16.62
CA GLU A 22 13.34 10.38 16.33
C GLU A 22 14.12 9.97 15.06
N LEU A 23 13.80 8.82 14.45
CA LEU A 23 14.49 8.35 13.25
C LEU A 23 14.33 9.33 12.09
N ARG A 24 15.42 9.50 11.32
CA ARG A 24 15.48 10.45 10.19
C ARG A 24 15.83 9.81 8.86
N TYR A 25 16.26 8.55 8.88
CA TYR A 25 16.68 7.79 7.71
C TYR A 25 16.66 6.29 8.04
N ILE A 26 16.54 5.49 6.99
CA ILE A 26 16.65 4.03 7.00
C ILE A 26 18.01 3.60 6.41
N GLY A 27 18.44 2.37 6.66
CA GLY A 27 19.64 1.80 6.07
C GLY A 27 20.27 0.72 6.94
N GLY A 28 21.28 0.03 6.42
CA GLY A 28 22.02 -1.00 7.15
C GLY A 28 23.30 -0.47 7.80
N ILE A 29 24.42 -0.85 7.23
CA ILE A 29 25.75 -0.49 7.66
C ILE A 29 26.34 0.48 6.63
N TYR A 30 27.01 1.53 7.11
CA TYR A 30 27.59 2.55 6.25
C TYR A 30 29.04 2.86 6.65
N ALA A 31 29.78 3.35 5.65
CA ALA A 31 31.21 3.69 5.71
C ALA A 31 32.09 2.48 6.06
N GLY A 32 33.29 2.38 5.46
CA GLY A 32 34.20 1.22 5.59
C GLY A 32 34.59 0.82 7.02
N ASN A 33 34.23 1.60 8.04
CA ASN A 33 34.34 1.28 9.46
C ASN A 33 33.12 0.54 10.05
N VAL A 34 32.24 -0.02 9.22
CA VAL A 34 31.10 -0.88 9.63
C VAL A 34 30.21 -0.19 10.69
N LYS A 35 29.87 1.08 10.49
CA LYS A 35 28.99 1.78 11.43
C LYS A 35 27.53 1.38 11.15
N PRO A 36 26.79 0.84 12.14
CA PRO A 36 25.37 0.55 11.95
C PRO A 36 24.56 1.85 11.98
N THR A 37 23.51 1.92 11.18
CA THR A 37 22.53 3.00 11.29
C THR A 37 21.73 2.89 12.60
N PRO A 38 21.18 4.00 13.12
CA PRO A 38 20.21 3.94 14.22
C PRO A 38 19.00 3.06 13.89
N PHE A 39 18.57 3.04 12.62
CA PHE A 39 17.50 2.17 12.15
C PHE A 39 17.84 0.70 12.39
N LEU A 40 19.01 0.24 11.92
CA LEU A 40 19.49 -1.12 12.10
C LEU A 40 19.63 -1.47 13.60
N CYS A 41 20.20 -0.57 14.39
CA CYS A 41 20.33 -0.76 15.83
C CYS A 41 18.98 -0.94 16.52
N LEU A 42 17.97 -0.16 16.15
CA LEU A 42 16.62 -0.27 16.71
C LEU A 42 15.92 -1.55 16.24
N SER A 43 16.05 -1.95 14.97
CA SER A 43 15.50 -3.22 14.49
C SER A 43 16.07 -4.40 15.28
N LEU A 44 17.39 -4.43 15.48
CA LEU A 44 18.05 -5.46 16.28
C LEU A 44 17.65 -5.39 17.75
N LYS A 45 17.41 -4.19 18.30
CA LYS A 45 16.97 -4.05 19.68
C LYS A 45 15.53 -4.54 19.88
N MET A 46 14.64 -4.30 18.92
CA MET A 46 13.29 -4.87 18.93
C MET A 46 13.33 -6.40 18.91
N LEU A 47 14.25 -7.01 18.15
CA LEU A 47 14.45 -8.47 18.20
C LEU A 47 14.89 -8.98 19.58
N GLN A 48 15.66 -8.19 20.33
CA GLN A 48 16.06 -8.57 21.69
C GLN A 48 14.92 -8.45 22.70
N ILE A 49 14.06 -7.45 22.55
CA ILE A 49 12.93 -7.20 23.47
C ILE A 49 11.75 -8.11 23.13
N GLN A 50 11.62 -8.49 21.85
CA GLN A 50 10.54 -9.29 21.30
C GLN A 50 9.16 -8.78 21.76
N PRO A 51 8.79 -7.54 21.38
CA PRO A 51 7.51 -6.97 21.76
C PRO A 51 6.33 -7.81 21.24
N GLU A 52 5.19 -7.68 21.90
CA GLU A 52 3.96 -8.34 21.49
C GLU A 52 3.51 -7.88 20.10
N LYS A 53 2.82 -8.79 19.40
CA LYS A 53 2.35 -8.58 18.03
C LYS A 53 1.47 -7.33 17.90
N ASP A 54 0.60 -7.07 18.87
CA ASP A 54 -0.34 -5.94 18.82
C ASP A 54 0.39 -4.60 18.85
N ILE A 55 1.46 -4.50 19.64
CA ILE A 55 2.33 -3.32 19.68
C ILE A 55 2.93 -3.08 18.29
N ILE A 56 3.44 -4.12 17.62
CA ILE A 56 4.03 -3.99 16.28
C ILE A 56 2.99 -3.53 15.25
N ILE A 57 1.79 -4.06 15.33
CA ILE A 57 0.69 -3.67 14.42
C ILE A 57 0.33 -2.20 14.66
N GLU A 58 0.23 -1.78 15.92
CA GLU A 58 -0.01 -0.37 16.28
C GLU A 58 1.11 0.53 15.73
N PHE A 59 2.38 0.11 15.83
CA PHE A 59 3.53 0.79 15.24
C PHE A 59 3.43 0.96 13.71
N ILE A 60 2.88 -0.02 13.00
CA ILE A 60 2.69 0.04 11.55
C ILE A 60 1.52 0.97 11.20
N GLN A 61 0.45 0.91 11.97
CA GLN A 61 -0.73 1.76 11.82
C GLN A 61 -0.45 3.22 12.20
N GLN A 62 0.56 3.51 13.02
CA GLN A 62 1.00 4.86 13.32
C GLN A 62 1.43 5.63 12.06
N GLU A 63 0.59 6.55 11.61
CA GLU A 63 0.82 7.33 10.39
C GLU A 63 1.81 8.48 10.60
N GLN A 64 1.96 8.95 11.84
CA GLN A 64 2.68 10.18 12.15
C GLN A 64 4.19 10.08 11.89
N SER A 65 4.77 8.88 12.01
CA SER A 65 6.17 8.64 11.69
C SER A 65 6.34 7.57 10.62
N LYS A 66 6.70 8.03 9.42
CA LYS A 66 7.06 7.16 8.29
C LYS A 66 8.22 6.20 8.64
N TYR A 67 9.16 6.61 9.49
CA TYR A 67 10.29 5.76 9.87
C TYR A 67 9.92 4.70 10.90
N ALA A 68 8.99 5.01 11.82
CA ALA A 68 8.45 4.01 12.74
C ALA A 68 7.68 2.91 11.98
N ARG A 69 6.89 3.31 10.97
CA ARG A 69 6.19 2.37 10.07
C ARG A 69 7.17 1.45 9.33
N ALA A 70 8.24 2.00 8.73
CA ALA A 70 9.30 1.20 8.09
C ALA A 70 10.02 0.26 9.08
N LEU A 71 10.22 0.71 10.32
CA LEU A 71 10.84 -0.10 11.37
C LEU A 71 9.95 -1.28 11.77
N GLY A 72 8.65 -1.03 11.96
CA GLY A 72 7.65 -2.06 12.22
C GLY A 72 7.58 -3.08 11.09
N ALA A 73 7.56 -2.63 9.84
CA ALA A 73 7.58 -3.50 8.66
C ALA A 73 8.84 -4.40 8.60
N MET A 74 10.02 -3.84 8.88
CA MET A 74 11.27 -4.60 8.95
C MET A 74 11.20 -5.68 10.04
N TYR A 75 10.71 -5.34 11.23
CA TYR A 75 10.57 -6.29 12.33
C TYR A 75 9.57 -7.39 12.01
N LEU A 76 8.42 -7.01 11.43
CA LEU A 76 7.36 -7.94 11.03
C LEU A 76 7.90 -8.97 10.02
N ARG A 77 8.64 -8.50 9.01
CA ARG A 77 9.29 -9.35 8.00
C ARG A 77 10.28 -10.37 8.58
N LEU A 78 10.90 -10.07 9.72
CA LEU A 78 11.90 -10.94 10.36
C LEU A 78 11.31 -11.99 11.30
N THR A 79 10.14 -11.74 11.88
CA THR A 79 9.63 -12.52 13.02
C THR A 79 8.29 -13.21 12.77
N PHE A 80 7.47 -12.70 11.84
CA PHE A 80 6.10 -13.18 11.64
C PHE A 80 6.01 -14.31 10.62
N THR A 81 4.84 -14.94 10.56
CA THR A 81 4.52 -15.95 9.56
C THR A 81 4.30 -15.33 8.18
N SER A 82 4.47 -16.12 7.11
CA SER A 82 4.33 -15.60 5.73
C SER A 82 2.95 -15.00 5.47
N VAL A 83 1.88 -15.62 5.98
CA VAL A 83 0.49 -15.13 5.84
C VAL A 83 0.31 -13.75 6.47
N GLU A 84 0.81 -13.55 7.69
CA GLU A 84 0.71 -12.28 8.39
C GLU A 84 1.57 -11.19 7.74
N ILE A 85 2.75 -11.55 7.23
CA ILE A 85 3.62 -10.65 6.47
C ILE A 85 2.86 -10.03 5.31
N TYR A 86 2.24 -10.85 4.47
CA TYR A 86 1.44 -10.36 3.35
C TYR A 86 0.26 -9.50 3.82
N LYS A 87 -0.52 -9.97 4.80
CA LYS A 87 -1.69 -9.25 5.32
C LYS A 87 -1.39 -7.84 5.85
N TYR A 88 -0.27 -7.64 6.54
CA TYR A 88 0.07 -6.35 7.14
C TYR A 88 0.95 -5.46 6.27
N LEU A 89 1.75 -6.04 5.36
CA LEU A 89 2.62 -5.26 4.48
C LEU A 89 1.90 -4.79 3.21
N GLU A 90 0.91 -5.54 2.70
CA GLU A 90 0.17 -5.15 1.50
C GLU A 90 -0.50 -3.77 1.57
N PRO A 91 -1.19 -3.40 2.68
CA PRO A 91 -1.78 -2.06 2.78
C PRO A 91 -0.76 -0.94 2.70
N LEU A 92 0.52 -1.23 3.05
CA LEU A 92 1.60 -0.25 3.03
C LEU A 92 2.07 0.10 1.62
N PHE A 93 1.69 -0.66 0.59
CA PHE A 93 1.94 -0.27 -0.81
C PHE A 93 1.22 1.02 -1.21
N ASN A 94 0.18 1.41 -0.48
CA ASN A 94 -0.51 2.68 -0.72
C ASN A 94 0.21 3.90 -0.11
N ASP A 95 1.31 3.66 0.62
CA ASP A 95 2.12 4.73 1.21
C ASP A 95 3.24 5.14 0.24
N TYR A 96 3.05 6.28 -0.44
CA TYR A 96 4.03 6.83 -1.39
C TYR A 96 4.97 7.87 -0.76
N ARG A 97 5.13 7.86 0.57
CA ARG A 97 5.98 8.85 1.25
C ARG A 97 7.45 8.59 0.98
N LYS A 98 8.18 9.69 0.72
CA LYS A 98 9.63 9.68 0.51
C LYS A 98 10.38 9.39 1.81
N LEU A 99 11.27 8.41 1.77
CA LEU A 99 12.20 8.02 2.82
C LEU A 99 13.63 8.39 2.42
N ARG A 100 14.46 8.72 3.42
CA ARG A 100 15.91 8.85 3.22
C ARG A 100 16.57 7.53 3.51
N TYR A 101 17.24 6.96 2.53
CA TYR A 101 18.03 5.73 2.65
C TYR A 101 19.51 6.07 2.75
N MET A 102 20.23 5.45 3.69
CA MET A 102 21.68 5.60 3.78
C MET A 102 22.38 4.40 3.15
N ASN A 103 23.08 4.67 2.05
CA ASN A 103 23.84 3.68 1.32
C ASN A 103 25.11 3.25 2.07
N LYS A 104 25.70 2.13 1.62
CA LYS A 104 26.96 1.58 2.16
C LYS A 104 28.12 2.58 2.11
N GLN A 105 28.11 3.48 1.13
CA GLN A 105 29.09 4.56 0.99
C GLN A 105 28.84 5.76 1.93
N GLY A 106 27.77 5.76 2.72
CA GLY A 106 27.39 6.86 3.62
C GLY A 106 26.70 8.04 2.93
N ARG A 107 26.23 7.85 1.69
CA ARG A 107 25.43 8.86 0.96
C ARG A 107 23.94 8.62 1.21
N PHE A 108 23.17 9.71 1.27
CA PHE A 108 21.73 9.63 1.36
C PHE A 108 21.11 9.57 -0.02
N GLU A 109 20.23 8.59 -0.20
CA GLU A 109 19.41 8.39 -1.38
C GLU A 109 17.93 8.50 -1.02
N LEU A 110 17.12 8.81 -2.02
CA LEU A 110 15.68 8.93 -1.87
C LEU A 110 15.06 7.61 -2.32
N VAL A 111 14.29 7.00 -1.41
CA VAL A 111 13.56 5.76 -1.64
C VAL A 111 12.11 6.00 -1.23
N TYR A 112 11.16 5.27 -1.77
CA TYR A 112 9.76 5.37 -1.39
C TYR A 112 9.35 4.26 -0.42
N MET A 113 8.26 4.44 0.33
CA MET A 113 7.83 3.45 1.32
C MET A 113 7.36 2.16 0.64
N ASP A 114 6.49 2.25 -0.35
CA ASP A 114 6.11 1.14 -1.24
C ASP A 114 7.32 0.37 -1.80
N GLU A 115 8.32 1.06 -2.34
CA GLU A 115 9.57 0.48 -2.83
C GLU A 115 10.35 -0.23 -1.71
N PHE A 116 10.40 0.38 -0.52
CA PHE A 116 11.02 -0.23 0.66
C PHE A 116 10.31 -1.52 1.08
N ILE A 117 8.97 -1.56 1.02
CA ILE A 117 8.17 -2.76 1.32
C ILE A 117 8.35 -3.84 0.25
N ASP A 118 8.40 -3.46 -1.04
CA ASP A 118 8.64 -4.41 -2.12
C ASP A 118 10.01 -5.10 -1.98
N ASN A 119 11.05 -4.31 -1.68
CA ASN A 119 12.40 -4.83 -1.43
C ASN A 119 12.43 -5.79 -0.22
N LEU A 120 11.65 -5.53 0.83
CA LEU A 120 11.53 -6.43 1.98
C LEU A 120 10.89 -7.78 1.62
N LEU A 121 9.94 -7.80 0.69
CA LEU A 121 9.24 -9.02 0.29
C LEU A 121 10.01 -9.84 -0.76
N ARG A 122 10.76 -9.16 -1.65
CA ARG A 122 11.45 -9.81 -2.78
C ARG A 122 12.90 -10.17 -2.49
N GLU A 123 13.63 -9.32 -1.78
CA GLU A 123 15.05 -9.55 -1.56
C GLU A 123 15.32 -10.59 -0.47
N GLU A 124 16.40 -11.35 -0.62
CA GLU A 124 16.86 -12.29 0.41
C GLU A 124 17.68 -11.59 1.50
N ARG A 125 18.23 -10.41 1.20
CA ARG A 125 19.07 -9.64 2.10
C ARG A 125 18.79 -8.15 1.93
N TYR A 126 18.36 -7.50 3.00
CA TYR A 126 18.08 -6.07 2.97
C TYR A 126 18.53 -5.36 4.25
N CYS A 127 18.95 -4.10 4.13
CA CYS A 127 19.56 -3.33 5.23
C CYS A 127 20.71 -4.09 5.94
N ASP A 128 21.50 -4.84 5.17
CA ASP A 128 22.59 -5.72 5.62
C ASP A 128 22.18 -6.90 6.52
N ILE A 129 20.88 -7.10 6.75
CA ILE A 129 20.31 -8.26 7.45
C ILE A 129 19.89 -9.33 6.43
N GLN A 130 20.22 -10.59 6.72
CA GLN A 130 19.69 -11.72 5.97
C GLN A 130 18.25 -11.99 6.40
N LEU A 131 17.31 -11.91 5.45
CA LEU A 131 15.89 -12.12 5.73
C LEU A 131 15.57 -13.62 5.76
N PRO A 132 14.70 -14.08 6.68
CA PRO A 132 14.17 -15.44 6.64
C PRO A 132 13.48 -15.71 5.29
N ARG A 133 13.58 -16.94 4.79
CA ARG A 133 12.94 -17.34 3.53
C ARG A 133 11.44 -17.15 3.64
N LEU A 134 10.88 -16.35 2.74
CA LEU A 134 9.45 -16.12 2.61
C LEU A 134 8.88 -17.08 1.57
N GLN A 135 7.74 -17.69 1.87
CA GLN A 135 7.02 -18.46 0.86
C GLN A 135 6.44 -17.52 -0.20
N LYS A 136 6.58 -17.91 -1.47
CA LYS A 136 6.00 -17.13 -2.56
C LYS A 136 4.49 -17.10 -2.42
N ARG A 137 3.90 -15.94 -2.71
CA ARG A 137 2.45 -15.74 -2.62
C ARG A 137 1.64 -16.83 -3.34
N GLN A 138 2.02 -17.16 -4.58
CA GLN A 138 1.35 -18.17 -5.40
C GLN A 138 1.17 -19.51 -4.67
N ALA A 139 2.21 -19.95 -3.95
CA ALA A 139 2.14 -21.20 -3.19
C ALA A 139 1.15 -21.13 -2.01
N LEU A 140 1.00 -19.95 -1.39
CA LEU A 140 0.06 -19.75 -0.27
C LEU A 140 -1.39 -19.61 -0.75
N GLU A 141 -1.61 -19.04 -1.94
CA GLU A 141 -2.91 -18.98 -2.60
C GLU A 141 -3.37 -20.38 -3.04
N GLU A 142 -2.46 -21.20 -3.56
CA GLU A 142 -2.74 -22.60 -3.94
C GLU A 142 -3.14 -23.47 -2.73
N VAL A 143 -2.51 -23.24 -1.57
CA VAL A 143 -2.84 -23.92 -0.31
C VAL A 143 -4.12 -23.37 0.31
N GLY A 144 -4.58 -22.18 -0.10
CA GLY A 144 -5.77 -21.51 0.41
C GLY A 144 -5.57 -20.81 1.76
N GLU A 145 -4.32 -20.59 2.18
CA GLU A 145 -4.00 -19.81 3.39
C GLU A 145 -4.10 -18.30 3.16
N LEU A 146 -4.02 -17.86 1.90
CA LEU A 146 -4.19 -16.46 1.50
C LEU A 146 -5.27 -16.35 0.42
N GLU A 147 -6.10 -15.32 0.55
CA GLU A 147 -7.00 -14.91 -0.52
C GLU A 147 -6.19 -14.27 -1.67
N PRO A 148 -6.70 -14.37 -2.92
CA PRO A 148 -6.09 -13.73 -4.06
C PRO A 148 -5.84 -12.25 -3.78
N TYR A 149 -4.65 -11.75 -4.12
CA TYR A 149 -4.35 -10.33 -3.93
C TYR A 149 -5.39 -9.46 -4.63
N ARG A 150 -5.98 -8.52 -3.90
CA ARG A 150 -6.74 -7.40 -4.48
C ARG A 150 -5.97 -6.12 -4.21
N SER A 151 -5.37 -5.55 -5.25
CA SER A 151 -4.82 -4.21 -5.19
C SER A 151 -5.99 -3.22 -5.09
N LEU A 152 -5.89 -2.18 -4.26
CA LEU A 152 -6.94 -1.14 -4.22
C LEU A 152 -7.09 -0.41 -5.58
N LEU A 153 -6.03 -0.41 -6.40
CA LEU A 153 -6.09 0.09 -7.78
C LEU A 153 -7.02 -0.76 -8.67
N ASP A 154 -7.11 -2.07 -8.42
CA ASP A 154 -8.04 -2.94 -9.13
C ASP A 154 -9.49 -2.66 -8.68
N GLU A 155 -9.69 -2.36 -7.39
CA GLU A 155 -11.00 -1.95 -6.86
C GLU A 155 -11.46 -0.58 -7.41
N ASP A 156 -10.54 0.39 -7.49
CA ASP A 156 -10.82 1.71 -8.11
C ASP A 156 -11.08 1.58 -9.62
N LEU A 157 -10.34 0.72 -10.32
CA LEU A 157 -10.55 0.44 -11.74
C LEU A 157 -11.88 -0.30 -11.98
N ASP A 158 -12.22 -1.25 -11.12
CA ASP A 158 -13.51 -1.95 -11.15
C ASP A 158 -14.65 -0.97 -10.87
N ALA A 159 -14.52 -0.06 -9.91
CA ALA A 159 -15.49 0.99 -9.63
C ALA A 159 -15.67 1.97 -10.81
N LEU A 160 -14.56 2.37 -11.45
CA LEU A 160 -14.58 3.19 -12.66
C LEU A 160 -15.25 2.45 -13.84
N SER A 161 -14.97 1.16 -14.01
CA SER A 161 -15.58 0.33 -15.05
C SER A 161 -17.08 0.09 -14.83
N ALA A 162 -17.50 -0.04 -13.57
CA ALA A 162 -18.90 -0.13 -13.18
C ALA A 162 -19.64 1.17 -13.50
N SER A 163 -19.06 2.33 -13.16
CA SER A 163 -19.61 3.65 -13.48
C SER A 163 -19.74 3.90 -14.99
N ASP A 164 -18.76 3.50 -15.79
CA ASP A 164 -18.81 3.66 -17.26
C ASP A 164 -19.86 2.73 -17.90
N SER A 165 -20.10 1.57 -17.29
CA SER A 165 -21.15 0.64 -17.73
C SER A 165 -22.58 1.10 -17.38
N GLU A 166 -22.76 1.94 -16.35
CA GLU A 166 -24.03 2.60 -16.03
C GLU A 166 -24.31 3.80 -16.96
N ASP A 167 -23.29 4.59 -17.28
CA ASP A 167 -23.39 5.72 -18.22
C ASP A 167 -23.72 5.28 -19.66
N GLU A 168 -23.19 4.15 -20.12
CA GLU A 168 -23.52 3.55 -21.42
C GLU A 168 -24.95 2.98 -21.47
N ARG A 169 -25.49 2.48 -20.34
CA ARG A 169 -26.87 1.99 -20.23
C ARG A 169 -27.87 3.15 -20.27
N GLU A 170 -27.60 4.24 -19.56
CA GLU A 170 -28.44 5.44 -19.61
C GLU A 170 -28.46 6.11 -21.00
N LYS A 171 -27.31 6.17 -21.69
CA LYS A 171 -27.24 6.74 -23.05
C LYS A 171 -28.02 5.90 -24.07
N LYS A 172 -28.03 4.56 -23.94
CA LYS A 172 -28.83 3.67 -24.80
C LYS A 172 -30.33 3.79 -24.55
N GLU A 173 -30.77 3.97 -23.30
CA GLU A 173 -32.18 4.21 -22.98
C GLU A 173 -32.67 5.58 -23.48
N LYS A 174 -31.87 6.64 -23.30
CA LYS A 174 -32.20 7.98 -23.80
C LYS A 174 -32.28 8.03 -25.34
N ARG A 175 -31.49 7.21 -26.06
CA ARG A 175 -31.57 7.05 -27.53
C ARG A 175 -32.83 6.29 -27.99
N LYS A 176 -33.25 5.25 -27.26
CA LYS A 176 -34.50 4.53 -27.55
C LYS A 176 -35.74 5.39 -27.28
N GLY A 177 -35.72 6.17 -26.19
CA GLY A 177 -36.80 7.11 -25.85
C GLY A 177 -36.99 8.24 -26.88
N LYS A 178 -35.90 8.85 -27.36
CA LYS A 178 -35.97 9.91 -28.39
C LYS A 178 -36.51 9.42 -29.74
N THR A 179 -36.20 8.18 -30.12
CA THR A 179 -36.69 7.58 -31.38
C THR A 179 -38.20 7.33 -31.32
N ALA A 180 -38.72 6.84 -30.18
CA ALA A 180 -40.15 6.61 -29.98
C ALA A 180 -40.99 7.91 -29.88
N VAL A 181 -40.44 8.99 -29.34
CA VAL A 181 -41.13 10.29 -29.25
C VAL A 181 -41.24 10.97 -30.61
N ASN A 182 -40.21 10.84 -31.47
CA ASN A 182 -40.20 11.49 -32.78
C ASN A 182 -41.16 10.83 -33.80
N ILE A 183 -41.41 9.51 -33.67
CA ILE A 183 -42.40 8.79 -34.49
C ILE A 183 -43.83 9.20 -34.14
N LYS A 184 -44.14 9.38 -32.85
CA LYS A 184 -45.50 9.77 -32.41
C LYS A 184 -45.87 11.21 -32.78
N THR A 185 -44.89 12.11 -32.84
CA THR A 185 -45.12 13.52 -33.20
C THR A 185 -45.33 13.73 -34.70
N THR A 186 -44.70 12.92 -35.55
CA THR A 186 -44.92 12.98 -37.01
C THR A 186 -46.30 12.45 -37.42
N GLU A 187 -46.79 11.36 -36.78
CA GLU A 187 -48.15 10.83 -37.05
C GLU A 187 -49.27 11.79 -36.61
N SER A 188 -49.08 12.50 -35.49
CA SER A 188 -50.08 13.44 -34.97
C SER A 188 -50.13 14.76 -35.77
N GLN A 189 -49.01 15.18 -36.35
CA GLN A 189 -48.96 16.32 -37.28
C GLN A 189 -49.61 15.99 -38.64
N GLN A 190 -49.44 14.77 -39.17
CA GLN A 190 -50.11 14.37 -40.41
C GLN A 190 -51.64 14.29 -40.27
N ARG A 191 -52.16 13.78 -39.13
CA ARG A 191 -53.62 13.70 -38.88
C ARG A 191 -54.30 15.05 -38.67
N SER A 192 -53.57 16.06 -38.20
CA SER A 192 -54.13 17.42 -37.97
C SER A 192 -54.17 18.26 -39.26
N LEU A 193 -53.25 18.02 -40.20
CA LEU A 193 -53.26 18.60 -41.55
C LEU A 193 -54.36 18.02 -42.46
N GLU A 194 -54.79 16.78 -42.22
CA GLU A 194 -55.83 16.14 -43.02
C GLU A 194 -57.25 16.59 -42.63
N ARG A 195 -57.45 16.99 -41.36
CA ARG A 195 -58.76 17.49 -40.86
C ARG A 195 -59.05 18.92 -41.26
N THR A 196 -58.03 19.77 -41.36
CA THR A 196 -58.20 21.19 -41.73
C THR A 196 -58.50 21.40 -43.23
N ARG A 197 -58.23 20.40 -44.08
CA ARG A 197 -58.56 20.44 -45.52
C ARG A 197 -59.99 20.04 -45.86
N LYS A 198 -60.78 19.51 -44.92
CA LYS A 198 -62.16 19.05 -45.17
C LYS A 198 -63.26 20.05 -44.80
N ASP A 199 -62.94 21.14 -44.09
CA ASP A 199 -63.94 22.11 -43.62
C ASP A 199 -63.87 23.48 -44.32
N THR A 200 -63.14 23.61 -45.43
CA THR A 200 -63.05 24.87 -46.23
C THR A 200 -63.27 24.69 -47.74
N GLY A 201 -63.99 23.65 -48.16
CA GLY A 201 -64.37 23.44 -49.56
C GLY A 201 -65.73 22.82 -49.71
#